data_AF-A0A6L7ZXY0-F1
#
_entry.id   AF-A0A6L7ZXY0-F1
#
_cell.length_a   1.000
_cell.length_b   1.000
_cell.length_c   1.000
_cell.angle_alpha   90.00
_cell.angle_beta   90.00
_cell.angle_gamma   90.00
#
_symmetry.space_group_name_H-M   'P 1'
#
loop_
_entity.id
_entity.type
_entity.pdbx_description
1 polymer ?
#
loop_
_entity_poly.entity_id
_entity_poly.type
_entity_poly.pdbx_seq_one_letter_code
_entity_poly.pdbx_strand_id
1 'polypeptide(L)' 'MAAPDTPGDTPGRDCALCPRLAAFRSEWRIREPAWHNAPVPS' A
#
# COMPACT_ATOMS: atom_id res chain seq x y z
N MET A 1 -5.35 22.54 8.99
CA MET A 1 -6.05 21.57 9.85
C MET A 1 -6.51 20.44 8.94
N ALA A 2 -5.93 19.25 9.05
CA ALA A 2 -6.32 18.11 8.20
C ALA A 2 -7.77 17.71 8.55
N ALA A 3 -8.57 17.43 7.52
CA ALA A 3 -9.95 16.98 7.68
C ALA A 3 -10.01 15.61 8.39
N PRO A 4 -11.11 15.28 9.08
CA PRO A 4 -11.22 13.99 9.77
C PRO A 4 -11.32 12.85 8.75
N ASP A 5 -10.42 11.85 8.84
CA ASP A 5 -10.54 10.56 8.15
C ASP A 5 -11.86 9.91 8.55
N THR A 6 -12.86 9.98 7.66
CA THR A 6 -14.10 9.23 7.80
C THR A 6 -13.78 7.76 7.53
N PRO A 7 -14.31 6.79 8.29
CA PRO A 7 -14.11 5.37 8.00
C PRO A 7 -14.65 5.04 6.59
N GLY A 8 -13.75 4.94 5.61
CA GLY A 8 -14.07 4.82 4.18
C GLY A 8 -13.31 5.78 3.26
N ASP A 9 -12.69 6.84 3.81
CA ASP A 9 -11.94 7.85 3.04
C ASP A 9 -10.47 7.43 2.79
N THR A 10 -9.92 6.58 3.66
CA THR A 10 -8.54 6.11 3.52
C THR A 10 -8.46 4.97 2.50
N PRO A 11 -7.68 5.10 1.41
CA PRO A 11 -7.50 4.04 0.45
C PRO A 11 -6.89 2.78 1.10
N GLY A 12 -7.39 1.61 0.72
CA GLY A 12 -6.87 0.33 1.21
C GLY A 12 -5.39 0.11 0.87
N ARG A 13 -4.73 -0.81 1.57
CA ARG A 13 -3.28 -1.10 1.44
C ARG A 13 -2.81 -1.38 0.00
N ASP A 14 -3.65 -1.97 -0.83
CA ASP A 14 -3.36 -2.31 -2.23
C ASP A 14 -4.16 -1.44 -3.22
N CYS A 15 -4.38 -0.18 -2.87
CA CYS A 15 -5.06 0.78 -3.71
C CYS A 15 -4.34 1.02 -5.06
N ALA A 16 -5.12 1.02 -6.15
CA ALA A 16 -4.63 1.21 -7.52
C ALA A 16 -4.69 2.66 -8.03
N LEU A 17 -5.13 3.64 -7.21
CA LEU A 17 -5.31 5.04 -7.63
C LEU A 17 -4.02 5.69 -8.15
N CYS A 18 -2.86 5.28 -7.63
CA CYS A 18 -1.57 5.76 -8.09
C CYS A 18 -0.89 4.69 -8.98
N PRO A 19 -1.03 4.76 -10.33
CA PRO A 19 -0.57 3.70 -11.23
C PRO A 19 0.94 3.44 -11.13
N ARG A 20 1.74 4.48 -10.91
CA ARG A 20 3.19 4.34 -10.68
C ARG A 20 3.51 3.50 -9.44
N LEU A 21 2.79 3.72 -8.34
CA LEU A 21 2.99 2.99 -7.09
C LEU A 21 2.51 1.54 -7.22
N ALA A 22 1.37 1.32 -7.87
CA ALA A 22 0.84 -0.02 -8.11
C ALA A 22 1.78 -0.88 -8.95
N ALA A 23 2.35 -0.31 -10.03
CA ALA A 23 3.34 -0.99 -10.86
C ALA A 23 4.60 -1.35 -10.06
N PHE A 24 5.12 -0.39 -9.28
CA PHE A 24 6.28 -0.62 -8.41
C PHE A 24 6.03 -1.76 -7.40
N ARG A 25 4.91 -1.72 -6.66
CA ARG A 25 4.56 -2.77 -5.69
C ARG A 25 4.46 -4.15 -6.34
N SER A 26 3.91 -4.22 -7.56
CA SER A 26 3.73 -5.47 -8.28
C SER A 26 5.05 -6.06 -8.76
N GLU A 27 5.95 -5.22 -9.29
CA GLU A 27 7.30 -5.63 -9.68
C GLU A 27 8.08 -6.18 -8.49
N TRP A 28 8.10 -5.44 -7.37
CA TRP A 28 8.91 -5.78 -6.21
C TRP A 28 8.38 -6.98 -5.43
N ARG A 29 7.06 -7.24 -5.46
CA ARG A 29 6.49 -8.49 -4.92
C ARG A 29 7.08 -9.74 -5.59
N ILE A 30 7.44 -9.64 -6.87
CA ILE A 30 8.03 -10.75 -7.63
C ILE A 30 9.54 -10.84 -7.37
N ARG A 31 10.23 -9.69 -7.38
CA ARG A 31 11.69 -9.65 -7.16
C ARG A 31 12.07 -10.09 -5.75
N GLU A 32 11.30 -9.66 -4.76
CA GLU A 32 11.64 -9.80 -3.34
C GLU A 32 10.44 -10.37 -2.55
N PRO A 33 10.10 -11.66 -2.76
CA PRO A 33 8.91 -12.26 -2.14
C PRO A 33 8.99 -12.37 -0.61
N ALA A 34 10.20 -12.27 -0.03
CA ALA A 34 10.41 -12.27 1.40
C ALA A 34 10.23 -10.88 2.06
N TRP A 35 10.08 -9.81 1.27
CA TRP A 35 9.94 -8.47 1.83
C TRP A 35 8.52 -8.21 2.33
N HIS A 36 8.43 -7.59 3.51
CA HIS A 36 7.17 -7.25 4.12
C HIS A 36 6.69 -5.86 3.66
N ASN A 37 5.55 -5.82 2.97
CA ASN A 37 4.86 -4.57 2.57
C ASN A 37 3.82 -4.10 3.60
N ALA A 38 4.00 -4.55 4.85
CA ALA A 38 3.17 -4.26 6.02
C ALA A 38 4.01 -4.46 7.30
N PRO A 39 3.56 -3.95 8.46
CA PRO A 39 4.17 -4.26 9.74
C PRO A 39 4.28 -5.78 9.93
N VAL A 40 5.46 -6.23 10.35
CA VAL A 40 5.71 -7.61 10.74
C VAL A 40 5.33 -7.83 12.21
N PRO A 41 4.82 -9.02 12.58
CA PRO A 41 4.61 -9.39 13.97
C PRO A 41 5.94 -9.40 14.74
N SER A 42 5.93 -8.95 15.99
CA SER A 42 7.04 -9.02 16.95
C SER A 42 7.08 -10.34 17.69
#